data_AF-A0A924XLS3-F1
#
_entry.id   AF-A0A924XLS3-F1
#
_cell.length_a   1.000
_cell.length_b   1.000
_cell.length_c   1.000
_cell.angle_alpha   90.00
_cell.angle_beta   90.00
_cell.angle_gamma   90.00
#
_symmetry.space_group_name_H-M   'P 1'
#
loop_
_entity.id
_entity.type
_entity.pdbx_description
1 polymer ?
#
loop_
_entity_poly.entity_id
_entity_poly.type
_entity_poly.pdbx_seq_one_letter_code
_entity_poly.pdbx_strand_id
1 'polypeptide(L)'
;MTPRNLTVLVLIYAIWISLFAPFAALNVVAQRRAPRNMNNDSTENGEKGLQFKVREGSPQTEKREVSKFVAGEKLNQNETDSILKRLPQVKAQDDDKADFKLRADSLPPPKTGNVINAKFPANENQNAIDVTNANSKTLEVSRFSPDGNVPIVSDLSVTFSQPMIAVTSQTQAAQNVPV
;
A
#
# COMPACT_ATOMS: atom_id res chain seq x y z
N MET A 1 21.64 -59.06 29.01
CA MET A 1 21.57 -58.01 27.97
C MET A 1 22.53 -58.43 26.86
N THR A 2 22.00 -58.98 25.76
CA THR A 2 22.78 -59.68 24.73
C THR A 2 23.59 -58.69 23.88
N PRO A 3 24.81 -59.04 23.44
CA PRO A 3 25.74 -58.13 22.75
C PRO A 3 25.19 -57.61 21.41
N ARG A 4 24.15 -58.24 20.86
CA ARG A 4 23.49 -57.85 19.62
C ARG A 4 22.69 -56.55 19.73
N ASN A 5 22.25 -56.18 20.94
CA ASN A 5 21.46 -54.95 21.14
C ASN A 5 22.35 -53.73 21.39
N LEU A 6 23.61 -53.95 21.78
CA LEU A 6 24.59 -52.88 22.02
C LEU A 6 25.11 -52.30 20.69
N THR A 7 25.39 -53.14 19.70
CA THR A 7 25.89 -52.71 18.38
C THR A 7 24.86 -51.85 17.63
N VAL A 8 23.57 -52.17 17.76
CA VAL A 8 22.47 -51.38 17.15
C VAL A 8 22.36 -49.99 17.80
N LEU A 9 22.52 -49.90 19.11
CA LEU A 9 22.43 -48.63 19.84
C LEU A 9 23.62 -47.70 19.51
N VAL A 10 24.82 -48.27 19.33
CA VAL A 10 26.01 -47.53 18.87
C VAL A 10 25.84 -47.01 17.43
N LEU A 11 25.25 -47.80 16.54
CA LEU A 11 24.98 -47.38 15.16
C LEU A 11 23.98 -46.22 15.08
N ILE A 12 22.91 -46.27 15.89
CA ILE A 12 21.92 -45.19 15.96
C ILE A 12 22.56 -43.91 16.52
N TYR A 13 23.42 -44.03 17.53
CA TYR A 13 24.10 -42.88 18.13
C TYR A 13 25.12 -42.24 17.16
N ALA A 14 25.85 -43.04 16.39
CA ALA A 14 26.79 -42.53 15.37
C ALA A 14 26.08 -41.76 14.24
N ILE A 15 24.92 -42.24 13.80
CA ILE A 15 24.09 -41.54 12.80
C ILE A 15 23.58 -40.20 13.35
N TRP A 16 23.18 -40.17 14.63
CA TRP A 16 22.72 -38.95 15.29
C TRP A 16 23.79 -37.87 15.40
N ILE A 17 25.05 -38.25 15.66
CA ILE A 17 26.18 -37.31 15.71
C ILE A 17 26.51 -36.75 14.31
N SER A 18 26.37 -37.56 13.25
CA SER A 18 26.66 -37.13 11.88
C SER A 18 25.71 -36.07 11.33
N LEU A 19 24.49 -35.96 11.90
CA LEU A 19 23.48 -34.99 11.48
C LEU A 19 23.67 -33.60 12.10
N PHE A 20 24.61 -33.46 13.05
CA PHE A 20 24.80 -32.25 13.85
C PHE A 20 26.26 -31.72 13.83
N ALA A 21 26.97 -31.91 12.71
CA ALA A 21 28.25 -31.24 12.46
C ALA A 21 28.04 -30.05 11.49
N PRO A 22 28.29 -28.79 11.91
CA PRO A 22 28.32 -27.68 10.97
C PRO A 22 29.60 -27.76 10.12
N PHE A 23 29.44 -27.56 8.81
CA PHE A 23 30.52 -27.37 7.86
C PHE A 23 31.45 -26.23 8.33
N ALA A 24 32.59 -26.58 8.92
CA ALA A 24 33.68 -25.65 9.12
C ALA A 24 34.48 -25.51 7.82
N ALA A 25 34.43 -24.30 7.27
CA ALA A 25 35.15 -23.74 6.12
C ALA A 25 36.38 -24.53 5.58
N LEU A 26 36.26 -24.98 4.33
CA LEU A 26 37.40 -25.22 3.45
C LEU A 26 37.67 -23.93 2.64
N ASN A 27 38.53 -23.04 3.15
CA ASN A 27 38.98 -21.88 2.38
C ASN A 27 40.08 -22.31 1.40
N VAL A 28 39.74 -22.35 0.12
CA VAL A 28 40.68 -22.51 -0.99
C VAL A 28 41.46 -21.20 -1.18
N VAL A 29 42.76 -21.21 -0.84
CA VAL A 29 43.69 -20.12 -1.21
C VAL A 29 44.19 -20.38 -2.63
N ALA A 30 43.58 -19.72 -3.60
CA ALA A 30 44.12 -19.64 -4.96
C ALA A 30 45.08 -18.45 -5.07
N GLN A 31 46.35 -18.76 -5.34
CA GLN A 31 47.43 -17.81 -5.58
C GLN A 31 47.14 -16.93 -6.81
N ARG A 32 47.28 -15.60 -6.68
CA ARG A 32 47.51 -14.73 -7.84
C ARG A 32 48.70 -13.81 -7.59
N ARG A 33 49.52 -13.75 -8.64
CA ARG A 33 50.90 -13.28 -8.73
C ARG A 33 51.00 -11.75 -8.59
N ALA A 34 52.12 -11.28 -8.06
CA ALA A 34 52.59 -9.89 -8.19
C ALA A 34 52.73 -9.50 -9.69
N PRO A 35 52.60 -8.22 -10.07
CA PRO A 35 53.62 -7.18 -9.85
C PRO A 35 52.99 -5.84 -9.42
N ARG A 36 53.69 -4.79 -9.00
CA ARG A 36 54.71 -4.02 -9.71
C ARG A 36 55.25 -2.98 -8.73
N ASN A 37 56.56 -2.99 -8.52
CA ASN A 37 57.27 -1.98 -7.76
C ASN A 37 57.31 -0.68 -8.58
N MET A 38 56.78 0.42 -8.03
CA MET A 38 57.06 1.78 -8.48
C MET A 38 57.22 2.67 -7.24
N ASN A 39 58.48 2.79 -6.83
CA ASN A 39 58.95 3.92 -6.06
C ASN A 39 58.70 5.20 -6.87
N ASN A 40 57.80 6.05 -6.39
CA ASN A 40 57.80 7.46 -6.77
C ASN A 40 58.09 8.26 -5.51
N ASP A 41 59.37 8.63 -5.43
CA ASP A 41 59.93 9.68 -4.61
C ASP A 41 59.40 11.04 -5.10
N SER A 42 58.91 11.86 -4.18
CA SER A 42 58.67 13.30 -4.35
C SER A 42 58.44 13.91 -2.97
N THR A 43 59.57 14.13 -2.29
CA THR A 43 59.96 15.34 -1.54
C THR A 43 58.90 16.39 -1.16
N GLU A 44 59.14 16.92 0.04
CA GLU A 44 59.01 18.34 0.43
C GLU A 44 57.67 18.86 0.99
N ASN A 45 57.75 19.14 2.29
CA ASN A 45 57.23 20.32 2.98
C ASN A 45 55.76 20.70 2.70
N GLY A 46 54.86 20.05 3.41
CA GLY A 46 53.50 20.51 3.65
C GLY A 46 53.05 19.98 5.00
N GLU A 47 52.54 20.87 5.85
CA GLU A 47 52.06 20.62 7.20
C GLU A 47 51.31 19.28 7.32
N LYS A 48 51.68 18.46 8.32
CA LYS A 48 51.06 17.16 8.58
C LYS A 48 49.62 17.36 9.06
N GLY A 49 48.70 17.60 8.14
CA GLY A 49 47.27 17.58 8.39
C GLY A 49 46.79 16.19 8.80
N LEU A 50 45.64 16.11 9.47
CA LEU A 50 45.00 14.86 9.84
C LEU A 50 44.75 13.99 8.61
N GLN A 51 45.49 12.88 8.51
CA GLN A 51 45.31 11.88 7.45
C GLN A 51 44.23 10.89 7.87
N PHE A 52 43.08 10.95 7.22
CA PHE A 52 42.00 9.98 7.42
C PHE A 52 42.16 8.82 6.45
N LYS A 53 42.25 7.61 6.99
CA LYS A 53 42.19 6.37 6.19
C LYS A 53 40.80 5.77 6.34
N VAL A 54 39.97 5.94 5.32
CA VAL A 54 38.64 5.33 5.27
C VAL A 54 38.80 3.83 5.01
N ARG A 55 38.13 3.00 5.81
CA ARG A 55 38.01 1.55 5.60
C ARG A 55 36.54 1.19 5.53
N GLU A 56 36.21 0.24 4.65
CA GLU A 56 34.86 -0.34 4.57
C GLU A 56 34.49 -0.98 5.92
N GLY A 57 33.32 -0.64 6.45
CA GLY A 57 32.81 -1.21 7.69
C GLY A 57 32.33 -2.64 7.46
N SER A 58 32.84 -3.61 8.24
CA SER A 58 32.27 -4.96 8.24
C SER A 58 30.89 -4.94 8.91
N PRO A 59 29.86 -5.62 8.36
CA PRO A 59 28.54 -5.66 8.96
C PRO A 59 28.60 -6.39 10.30
N GLN A 60 28.69 -5.62 11.39
CA GLN A 60 28.61 -6.16 12.73
C GLN A 60 27.11 -6.32 13.03
N THR A 61 26.62 -7.55 12.90
CA THR A 61 25.31 -7.91 13.46
C THR A 61 25.48 -7.93 14.96
N GLU A 62 25.28 -6.78 15.61
CA GLU A 62 25.12 -6.75 17.05
C GLU A 62 23.90 -7.61 17.38
N LYS A 63 24.16 -8.83 17.85
CA LYS A 63 23.12 -9.70 18.40
C LYS A 63 22.58 -8.97 19.63
N ARG A 64 21.43 -8.29 19.49
CA ARG A 64 20.73 -7.68 20.63
C ARG A 64 20.59 -8.74 21.71
N GLU A 65 21.20 -8.51 22.85
CA GLU A 65 20.95 -9.32 24.02
C GLU A 65 19.50 -9.09 24.45
N VAL A 66 18.65 -10.08 24.20
CA VAL A 66 17.28 -10.05 24.68
C VAL A 66 17.36 -10.19 26.20
N SER A 67 16.94 -9.16 26.92
CA SER A 67 16.92 -9.17 28.40
C SER A 67 16.11 -10.37 28.89
N LYS A 68 16.68 -11.12 29.84
CA LYS A 68 16.01 -12.28 30.43
C LYS A 68 14.78 -11.80 31.20
N PHE A 69 13.59 -12.25 30.81
CA PHE A 69 12.37 -11.98 31.56
C PHE A 69 12.47 -12.63 32.95
N VAL A 70 12.25 -11.85 33.99
CA VAL A 70 12.11 -12.35 35.37
C VAL A 70 10.68 -12.86 35.54
N ALA A 71 10.51 -14.07 36.06
CA ALA A 71 9.19 -14.62 36.36
C ALA A 71 8.59 -13.86 37.55
N GLY A 72 7.41 -13.26 37.34
CA GLY A 72 6.66 -12.62 38.41
C GLY A 72 5.95 -13.63 39.31
N GLU A 73 5.80 -13.29 40.59
CA GLU A 73 4.96 -14.03 41.54
C GLU A 73 3.51 -13.53 41.48
N LYS A 74 2.55 -14.45 41.55
CA LYS A 74 1.13 -14.09 41.55
C LYS A 74 0.73 -13.61 42.96
N LEU A 75 0.08 -12.45 43.05
CA LEU A 75 -0.47 -11.95 44.32
C LEU A 75 -1.44 -12.96 44.93
N ASN A 76 -1.47 -13.01 46.26
CA ASN A 76 -2.46 -13.80 46.97
C ASN A 76 -3.86 -13.14 46.87
N GLN A 77 -4.91 -13.90 47.21
CA GLN A 77 -6.29 -13.41 47.07
C GLN A 77 -6.57 -12.18 47.95
N ASN A 78 -6.03 -12.15 49.18
CA ASN A 78 -6.24 -11.06 50.12
C ASN A 78 -5.61 -9.74 49.63
N GLU A 79 -4.40 -9.82 49.07
CA GLU A 79 -3.70 -8.68 48.47
C GLU A 79 -4.45 -8.17 47.24
N THR A 80 -4.92 -9.10 46.40
CA THR A 80 -5.73 -8.78 45.22
C THR A 80 -7.01 -8.04 45.63
N ASP A 81 -7.76 -8.56 46.60
CA ASP A 81 -8.99 -7.94 47.08
C ASP A 81 -8.74 -6.57 47.72
N SER A 82 -7.61 -6.41 48.44
CA SER A 82 -7.20 -5.13 49.04
C SER A 82 -6.91 -4.06 47.99
N ILE A 83 -6.35 -4.46 46.85
CA ILE A 83 -6.11 -3.56 45.71
C ILE A 83 -7.43 -3.24 45.01
N LEU A 84 -8.28 -4.24 44.74
CA LEU A 84 -9.57 -4.05 44.08
C LEU A 84 -10.51 -3.13 44.85
N LYS A 85 -10.46 -3.14 46.19
CA LYS A 85 -11.22 -2.22 47.06
C LYS A 85 -10.87 -0.74 46.87
N ARG A 86 -9.72 -0.42 46.26
CA ARG A 86 -9.33 0.97 45.98
C ARG A 86 -10.04 1.54 44.75
N LEU A 87 -10.61 0.68 43.92
CA LEU A 87 -11.35 1.09 42.73
C LEU A 87 -12.82 1.36 43.09
N PRO A 88 -13.45 2.35 42.45
CA PRO A 88 -14.90 2.52 42.58
C PRO A 88 -15.63 1.26 42.08
N GLN A 89 -16.77 0.94 42.70
CA GLN A 89 -17.57 -0.22 42.31
C GLN A 89 -18.06 -0.08 40.86
N VAL A 90 -17.67 -1.02 40.01
CA VAL A 90 -18.17 -1.13 38.64
C VAL A 90 -19.53 -1.82 38.68
N LYS A 91 -20.59 -1.10 38.30
CA LYS A 91 -21.94 -1.67 38.19
C LYS A 91 -22.01 -2.47 36.90
N ALA A 92 -22.25 -3.77 37.02
CA ALA A 92 -22.52 -4.60 35.85
C ALA A 92 -23.91 -4.27 35.29
N GLN A 93 -24.00 -4.07 33.98
CA GLN A 93 -25.24 -3.96 33.23
C GLN A 93 -25.49 -5.26 32.46
N ASP A 94 -26.76 -5.54 32.11
CA ASP A 94 -27.11 -6.80 31.42
C ASP A 94 -26.44 -6.94 30.04
N ASP A 95 -26.03 -5.83 29.40
CA ASP A 95 -25.31 -5.81 28.10
C ASP A 95 -23.77 -5.86 28.26
N ASP A 96 -23.22 -5.87 29.49
CA ASP A 96 -21.77 -5.99 29.71
C ASP A 96 -21.23 -7.38 29.34
N LYS A 97 -22.12 -8.38 29.35
CA LYS A 97 -21.84 -9.74 28.91
C LYS A 97 -22.47 -9.97 27.54
N ALA A 98 -21.97 -9.27 26.54
CA ALA A 98 -22.28 -9.58 25.15
C ALA A 98 -21.29 -10.62 24.60
N ASP A 99 -21.78 -11.53 23.77
CA ASP A 99 -20.91 -12.32 22.90
C ASP A 99 -20.11 -11.38 21.98
N PHE A 100 -18.95 -11.85 21.54
CA PHE A 100 -18.03 -11.05 20.73
C PHE A 100 -18.74 -10.48 19.49
N LYS A 101 -18.93 -9.16 19.45
CA LYS A 101 -19.55 -8.46 18.31
C LYS A 101 -18.61 -8.50 17.11
N LEU A 102 -18.75 -9.52 16.28
CA LEU A 102 -18.11 -9.57 14.97
C LEU A 102 -18.63 -8.44 14.09
N ARG A 103 -17.72 -7.83 13.32
CA ARG A 103 -18.10 -6.88 12.27
C ARG A 103 -18.90 -7.64 11.21
N ALA A 104 -19.80 -6.93 10.54
CA ALA A 104 -20.46 -7.47 9.36
C ALA A 104 -19.40 -7.92 8.34
N ASP A 105 -19.65 -9.05 7.68
CA ASP A 105 -18.71 -9.61 6.70
C ASP A 105 -18.42 -8.63 5.56
N SER A 106 -17.22 -8.74 4.98
CA SER A 106 -16.84 -7.95 3.81
C SER A 106 -17.74 -8.28 2.62
N LEU A 107 -18.04 -7.28 1.79
CA LEU A 107 -18.82 -7.48 0.57
C LEU A 107 -18.13 -8.52 -0.36
N PRO A 108 -18.93 -9.29 -1.13
CA PRO A 108 -18.38 -10.22 -2.09
C PRO A 108 -17.54 -9.50 -3.16
N PRO A 109 -16.59 -10.20 -3.80
CA PRO A 109 -15.76 -9.62 -4.84
C PRO A 109 -16.61 -9.07 -6.01
N PRO A 110 -16.13 -8.05 -6.73
CA PRO A 110 -16.84 -7.48 -7.86
C PRO A 110 -17.07 -8.55 -8.95
N LYS A 111 -18.28 -8.59 -9.50
CA LYS A 111 -18.59 -9.43 -10.65
C LYS A 111 -17.91 -8.86 -11.89
N THR A 112 -17.31 -9.71 -12.72
CA THR A 112 -16.74 -9.28 -14.02
C THR A 112 -17.86 -8.85 -14.96
N GLY A 113 -17.63 -7.77 -15.71
CA GLY A 113 -18.55 -7.30 -16.75
C GLY A 113 -18.44 -8.12 -18.04
N ASN A 114 -19.44 -8.01 -18.91
CA ASN A 114 -19.38 -8.56 -20.26
C ASN A 114 -18.44 -7.72 -21.13
N VAL A 115 -17.48 -8.35 -21.79
CA VAL A 115 -16.59 -7.69 -22.75
C VAL A 115 -17.27 -7.69 -24.12
N ILE A 116 -17.58 -6.50 -24.64
CA ILE A 116 -18.15 -6.33 -25.98
C ILE A 116 -17.00 -5.95 -26.92
N ASN A 117 -16.63 -6.87 -27.81
CA ASN A 117 -15.59 -6.63 -28.82
C ASN A 117 -16.19 -5.82 -29.98
N ALA A 118 -16.07 -4.50 -29.91
CA ALA A 118 -16.42 -3.60 -31.01
C ALA A 118 -15.19 -3.29 -31.87
N LYS A 119 -15.36 -3.29 -33.20
CA LYS A 119 -14.32 -2.90 -34.16
C LYS A 119 -14.14 -1.38 -34.12
N PHE A 120 -12.89 -0.92 -34.04
CA PHE A 120 -12.54 0.50 -34.20
C PHE A 120 -11.65 0.70 -35.44
N PRO A 121 -11.97 1.66 -36.33
CA PRO A 121 -13.13 2.56 -36.31
C PRO A 121 -14.44 1.79 -36.60
N ALA A 122 -15.57 2.31 -36.11
CA ALA A 122 -16.88 1.75 -36.47
C ALA A 122 -17.08 1.83 -38.00
N ASN A 123 -17.64 0.79 -38.63
CA ASN A 123 -17.92 0.81 -40.08
C ASN A 123 -19.16 1.68 -40.41
N GLU A 124 -20.06 1.82 -39.44
CA GLU A 124 -21.23 2.68 -39.55
C GLU A 124 -20.79 4.13 -39.32
N ASN A 125 -21.09 5.03 -40.28
CA ASN A 125 -21.29 6.42 -39.92
C ASN A 125 -22.48 6.42 -38.97
N GLN A 126 -22.24 6.52 -37.66
CA GLN A 126 -23.32 6.69 -36.69
C GLN A 126 -24.11 7.91 -37.15
N ASN A 127 -25.36 7.69 -37.58
CA ASN A 127 -26.28 8.79 -37.81
C ASN A 127 -26.30 9.60 -36.52
N ALA A 128 -26.24 10.94 -36.65
CA ALA A 128 -26.46 11.81 -35.51
C ALA A 128 -27.74 11.37 -34.79
N ILE A 129 -27.72 11.43 -33.46
CA ILE A 129 -28.84 11.08 -32.59
C ILE A 129 -30.12 11.67 -33.22
N ASP A 130 -31.12 10.83 -33.46
CA ASP A 130 -32.39 11.27 -34.01
C ASP A 130 -33.11 12.15 -32.96
N VAL A 131 -32.90 13.45 -33.08
CA VAL A 131 -33.45 14.48 -32.18
C VAL A 131 -34.95 14.66 -32.36
N THR A 132 -35.60 13.95 -33.30
CA THR A 132 -37.06 14.09 -33.53
C THR A 132 -37.90 13.77 -32.29
N ASN A 133 -37.44 12.89 -31.40
CA ASN A 133 -38.12 12.64 -30.12
C ASN A 133 -37.95 13.78 -29.09
N ALA A 134 -36.92 14.63 -29.23
CA ALA A 134 -36.75 15.81 -28.37
C ALA A 134 -37.78 16.91 -28.66
N ASN A 135 -38.32 16.95 -29.89
CA ASN A 135 -39.34 17.92 -30.32
C ASN A 135 -40.74 17.64 -29.76
N SER A 136 -40.94 16.51 -29.07
CA SER A 136 -42.25 16.15 -28.50
C SER A 136 -42.49 16.77 -27.10
N LYS A 137 -41.45 17.34 -26.49
CA LYS A 137 -41.56 18.08 -25.23
C LYS A 137 -41.55 19.59 -25.51
N THR A 138 -42.37 20.36 -24.81
CA THR A 138 -42.31 21.83 -24.85
C THR A 138 -40.90 22.32 -24.48
N LEU A 139 -40.37 23.26 -25.27
CA LEU A 139 -39.07 23.90 -25.02
C LEU A 139 -39.10 24.66 -23.68
N GLU A 140 -38.10 24.40 -22.84
CA GLU A 140 -37.98 25.02 -21.51
C GLU A 140 -36.55 25.54 -21.33
N VAL A 141 -36.42 26.69 -20.65
CA VAL A 141 -35.10 27.22 -20.24
C VAL A 141 -34.71 26.53 -18.94
N SER A 142 -33.61 25.77 -18.98
CA SER A 142 -33.12 25.02 -17.82
C SER A 142 -32.23 25.87 -16.91
N ARG A 143 -31.49 26.83 -17.47
CA ARG A 143 -30.63 27.74 -16.72
C ARG A 143 -30.37 29.02 -17.51
N PHE A 144 -30.31 30.15 -16.82
CA PHE A 144 -29.85 31.41 -17.38
C PHE A 144 -28.91 32.13 -16.40
N SER A 145 -28.00 32.93 -16.93
CA SER A 145 -27.11 33.81 -16.17
C SER A 145 -26.68 34.99 -17.05
N PRO A 146 -26.59 36.22 -16.52
CA PRO A 146 -26.82 36.61 -15.11
C PRO A 146 -28.30 36.60 -14.69
N ASP A 147 -28.56 36.45 -13.39
CA ASP A 147 -29.89 36.58 -12.78
C ASP A 147 -29.95 37.87 -11.94
N GLY A 148 -31.11 38.51 -11.88
CA GLY A 148 -31.33 39.78 -11.18
C GLY A 148 -31.19 41.05 -12.05
N ASN A 149 -31.33 42.22 -11.42
CA ASN A 149 -31.32 43.51 -12.11
C ASN A 149 -29.88 43.98 -12.39
N VAL A 150 -29.42 43.77 -13.62
CA VAL A 150 -28.09 44.18 -14.11
C VAL A 150 -28.22 45.26 -15.18
N PRO A 151 -27.58 46.44 -15.04
CA PRO A 151 -27.76 47.58 -15.95
C PRO A 151 -27.31 47.34 -17.40
N ILE A 152 -26.19 46.63 -17.61
CA ILE A 152 -25.64 46.22 -18.91
C ILE A 152 -24.86 44.92 -18.69
N VAL A 153 -24.98 43.97 -19.62
CA VAL A 153 -24.23 42.71 -19.62
C VAL A 153 -23.50 42.53 -20.94
N SER A 154 -22.24 42.10 -20.88
CA SER A 154 -21.45 41.79 -22.08
C SER A 154 -21.85 40.46 -22.69
N ASP A 155 -22.09 39.45 -21.84
CA ASP A 155 -22.41 38.08 -22.25
C ASP A 155 -23.66 37.56 -21.51
N LEU A 156 -24.53 36.87 -22.25
CA LEU A 156 -25.72 36.17 -21.73
C LEU A 156 -25.56 34.67 -22.01
N SER A 157 -25.77 33.85 -20.99
CA SER A 157 -25.77 32.40 -21.13
C SER A 157 -27.16 31.83 -20.84
N VAL A 158 -27.68 31.05 -21.79
CA VAL A 158 -28.99 30.38 -21.68
C VAL A 158 -28.81 28.92 -22.07
N THR A 159 -29.26 28.02 -21.19
CA THR A 159 -29.28 26.58 -21.44
C THR A 159 -30.73 26.15 -21.65
N PHE A 160 -30.99 25.40 -22.71
CA PHE A 160 -32.32 24.91 -23.06
C PHE A 160 -32.46 23.43 -22.70
N SER A 161 -33.71 22.95 -22.59
CA SER A 161 -34.04 21.55 -22.35
C SER A 161 -33.69 20.62 -23.51
N GLN A 162 -33.42 21.19 -24.68
CA GLN A 162 -33.15 20.49 -25.95
C GLN A 162 -31.93 21.12 -26.64
N PRO A 163 -31.17 20.34 -27.44
CA PRO A 163 -30.04 20.88 -28.19
C PRO A 163 -30.51 21.90 -29.23
N MET A 164 -29.84 23.06 -29.30
CA MET A 164 -30.13 24.11 -30.26
C MET A 164 -28.98 24.31 -31.26
N ILE A 165 -29.34 24.75 -32.47
CA ILE A 165 -28.37 25.15 -33.49
C ILE A 165 -28.01 26.61 -33.23
N ALA A 166 -26.70 26.89 -33.10
CA ALA A 166 -26.22 28.25 -32.90
C ALA A 166 -26.51 29.11 -34.14
N VAL A 167 -27.25 30.20 -33.94
CA VAL A 167 -27.46 31.26 -34.94
C VAL A 167 -26.72 32.52 -34.49
N THR A 168 -25.97 33.14 -35.39
CA THR A 168 -25.08 34.27 -35.04
C THR A 168 -25.68 35.63 -35.37
N SER A 169 -26.89 35.67 -35.95
CA SER A 169 -27.60 36.91 -36.29
C SER A 169 -29.12 36.74 -36.22
N GLN A 170 -29.83 37.84 -35.94
CA GLN A 170 -31.30 37.89 -35.93
C GLN A 170 -31.91 37.55 -37.30
N THR A 171 -31.22 37.92 -38.38
CA THR A 171 -31.62 37.58 -39.75
C THR A 171 -31.54 36.07 -40.01
N GLN A 172 -30.51 35.39 -39.49
CA GLN A 172 -30.37 33.94 -39.58
C GLN A 172 -31.39 33.20 -38.70
N ALA A 173 -31.74 33.76 -37.53
CA ALA A 173 -32.78 33.23 -36.66
C ALA A 173 -34.18 33.24 -37.30
N ALA A 174 -34.46 34.20 -38.18
CA ALA A 174 -35.73 34.25 -38.91
C ALA A 174 -35.82 33.20 -40.04
N GLN A 175 -34.69 32.73 -40.57
CA GLN A 175 -34.63 31.76 -41.66
C GLN A 175 -34.73 30.31 -41.16
N ASN A 176 -34.23 30.06 -39.96
CA ASN A 176 -34.27 28.75 -39.31
C ASN A 176 -35.18 28.86 -38.10
N VAL A 177 -36.36 28.23 -38.12
CA VAL A 177 -37.16 28.04 -36.90
C VAL A 177 -36.36 27.08 -36.00
N PRO A 178 -35.75 27.57 -34.92
CA PRO A 178 -34.98 26.71 -34.04
C PRO A 178 -35.99 26.07 -33.08
N VAL A 179 -36.49 24.91 -33.47
CA VAL A 179 -37.48 24.06 -32.78
C VAL A 179 -38.90 24.64 -32.75
#